data_AF-A0A7E4ZQH9-F1
#
_entry.id   AF-A0A7E4ZQH9-F1
#
_cell.length_a   1.000
_cell.length_b   1.000
_cell.length_c   1.000
_cell.angle_alpha   90.00
_cell.angle_beta   90.00
_cell.angle_gamma   90.00
#
_symmetry.space_group_name_H-M   'P 1'
#
loop_
_entity.id
_entity.type
_entity.pdbx_description
1 polymer ?
#
loop_
_entity_poly.entity_id
_entity_poly.type
_entity_poly.pdbx_seq_one_letter_code
_entity_poly.pdbx_strand_id
1 'polypeptide(L)'
;MVLLFNSQKGWRPKQFLQCKSMGSNETENYLITKSEMQPVRYIAWPVIPCAWAPYILVCPVVKDPKNFAISDLSYFSNEVAMPYRKAVTENFGIVACFSPLFYFERWQVMLPSLEIYRQFGIGRQVYYLQSIRKEVYDLLMVNVAYVKCLQPFGMILQAYKRTGAVDIETWANMELGGTYEGSEDPNSELEWRNQAAAHTDCYLKYRVR
;
A
#
# COMPACT_ATOMS: atom_id res chain seq x y z
N MET A 1 1.63 8.27 13.83
CA MET A 1 1.33 7.69 12.51
C MET A 1 -0.09 8.07 12.12
N VAL A 2 -0.30 8.47 10.88
CA VAL A 2 -1.63 8.81 10.35
C VAL A 2 -2.04 7.68 9.40
N LEU A 3 -3.22 7.12 9.61
CA LEU A 3 -3.81 6.11 8.74
C LEU A 3 -5.00 6.73 8.01
N LEU A 4 -5.07 6.47 6.71
CA LEU A 4 -6.18 6.84 5.84
C LEU A 4 -6.76 5.55 5.28
N PHE A 5 -8.05 5.34 5.48
CA PHE A 5 -8.73 4.14 4.99
C PHE A 5 -10.20 4.46 4.71
N ASN A 6 -10.84 3.61 3.92
CA ASN A 6 -12.26 3.69 3.64
C ASN A 6 -12.99 2.59 4.39
N SER A 7 -14.19 2.89 4.86
CA SER A 7 -15.06 1.90 5.50
C SER A 7 -16.52 2.17 5.16
N GLN A 8 -17.38 1.18 5.40
CA GLN A 8 -18.81 1.31 5.14
C GLN A 8 -19.40 2.43 6.00
N LYS A 9 -20.34 3.19 5.44
CA LYS A 9 -21.09 4.20 6.23
C LYS A 9 -21.78 3.59 7.47
N GLY A 10 -22.13 2.30 7.40
CA GLY A 10 -22.73 1.52 8.50
C GLY A 10 -21.75 1.10 9.60
N TRP A 11 -20.44 1.26 9.38
CA TRP A 11 -19.42 1.07 10.41
C TRP A 11 -19.51 2.23 11.41
N ARG A 12 -20.45 2.07 12.35
CA ARG A 12 -20.94 3.11 13.27
C ARG A 12 -19.81 3.88 14.01
N PRO A 13 -20.09 5.12 14.46
CA PRO A 13 -19.09 6.14 14.81
C PRO A 13 -18.42 5.97 16.20
N LYS A 14 -18.29 4.76 16.74
CA LYS A 14 -17.73 4.53 18.09
C LYS A 14 -16.84 3.29 18.22
N GLN A 15 -16.29 2.77 17.12
CA GLN A 15 -15.26 1.73 17.23
C GLN A 15 -13.90 2.41 17.36
N PHE A 16 -13.29 2.25 18.53
CA PHE A 16 -11.89 2.61 18.73
C PHE A 16 -11.05 1.52 18.08
N LEU A 17 -10.08 1.92 17.27
CA LEU A 17 -9.00 1.01 16.88
C LEU A 17 -7.91 1.06 17.93
N GLN A 18 -7.36 -0.10 18.24
CA GLN A 18 -6.12 -0.20 18.98
C GLN A 18 -4.96 -0.12 18.01
N CYS A 19 -4.06 0.81 18.26
CA CYS A 19 -2.80 0.93 17.55
C CYS A 19 -1.69 0.39 18.44
N LYS A 20 -0.94 -0.59 17.92
CA LYS A 20 0.19 -1.21 18.59
C LYS A 20 1.46 -0.85 17.82
N SER A 21 2.37 -0.15 18.50
CA SER A 21 3.67 0.23 17.96
C SER A 21 4.75 -0.44 18.78
N MET A 22 5.68 -1.16 18.13
CA MET A 22 6.82 -1.80 18.78
C MET A 22 8.14 -1.20 18.29
N GLY A 23 9.04 -0.89 19.22
CA GLY A 23 10.40 -0.45 18.96
C GLY A 23 11.39 -1.60 18.71
N SER A 24 12.69 -1.31 18.77
CA SER A 24 13.75 -2.30 18.54
C SER A 24 13.87 -3.38 19.62
N ASN A 25 13.45 -3.07 20.86
CA ASN A 25 13.41 -3.98 21.99
C ASN A 25 11.94 -4.32 22.27
N GLU A 26 11.48 -5.46 21.76
CA GLU A 26 10.07 -5.88 21.75
C GLU A 26 9.45 -6.01 23.16
N THR A 27 10.28 -6.22 24.18
CA THR A 27 9.84 -6.47 25.56
C THR A 27 9.65 -5.21 26.41
N GLU A 28 10.25 -4.07 26.05
CA GLU A 28 10.25 -2.86 26.89
C GLU A 28 9.67 -1.62 26.19
N ASN A 29 9.74 -1.56 24.84
CA ASN A 29 9.34 -0.37 24.08
C ASN A 29 8.16 -0.66 23.17
N TYR A 30 6.98 -0.92 23.76
CA TYR A 30 5.73 -0.99 23.02
C TYR A 30 4.70 0.02 23.54
N LEU A 31 3.94 0.60 22.60
CA LEU A 31 2.83 1.50 22.90
C LEU A 31 1.55 0.91 22.32
N ILE A 32 0.56 0.66 23.18
CA ILE A 32 -0.80 0.28 22.80
C ILE A 32 -1.70 1.47 23.14
N THR A 33 -2.33 2.03 22.13
CA THR A 33 -3.20 3.20 22.30
C THR A 33 -4.52 3.00 21.60
N LYS A 34 -5.60 3.46 22.25
CA LYS A 34 -6.92 3.52 21.65
C LYS A 34 -7.04 4.84 20.92
N SER A 35 -7.29 4.78 19.62
CA SER A 35 -7.45 5.98 18.79
C SER A 35 -8.86 5.98 18.20
N GLU A 36 -9.51 7.15 18.26
CA GLU A 36 -10.84 7.36 17.70
C GLU A 36 -10.72 7.73 16.22
N MET A 37 -11.49 7.06 15.38
CA MET A 37 -11.56 7.39 13.96
C MET A 37 -12.36 8.68 13.77
N GLN A 38 -11.89 9.57 12.89
CA GLN A 38 -12.61 10.77 12.52
C GLN A 38 -13.02 10.69 11.05
N PRO A 39 -14.27 11.01 10.69
CA PRO A 39 -14.66 11.16 9.30
C PRO A 39 -13.97 12.39 8.69
N VAL A 40 -13.53 12.29 7.45
CA VAL A 40 -12.88 13.42 6.77
C VAL A 40 -13.94 14.46 6.36
N ARG A 41 -14.01 15.56 7.11
CA ARG A 41 -15.12 16.55 7.06
C ARG A 41 -15.21 17.40 5.79
N TYR A 42 -14.24 17.34 4.88
CA TYR A 42 -14.15 18.21 3.70
C TYR A 42 -14.08 17.47 2.37
N ILE A 43 -14.22 16.15 2.37
CA ILE A 43 -14.50 15.43 1.13
C ILE A 43 -15.95 15.74 0.81
N ALA A 44 -16.22 16.17 -0.43
CA ALA A 44 -17.54 16.61 -0.89
C ALA A 44 -18.64 15.76 -0.24
N TRP A 45 -19.68 16.43 0.27
CA TRP A 45 -20.82 15.82 0.98
C TRP A 45 -21.07 14.41 0.46
N PRO A 46 -21.14 13.40 1.34
CA PRO A 46 -21.18 12.00 0.91
C PRO A 46 -22.24 11.90 -0.16
N VAL A 47 -21.80 11.66 -1.40
CA VAL A 47 -22.74 11.46 -2.50
C VAL A 47 -23.62 10.33 -1.98
N ILE A 48 -24.92 10.59 -1.89
CA ILE A 48 -25.87 9.70 -1.22
C ILE A 48 -25.77 8.24 -1.70
N PRO A 49 -25.40 7.91 -2.97
CA PRO A 49 -25.24 6.52 -3.40
C PRO A 49 -23.92 5.85 -2.98
N CYS A 50 -22.94 6.54 -2.37
CA CYS A 50 -21.68 5.88 -2.00
C CYS A 50 -21.89 4.95 -0.80
N ALA A 51 -21.59 3.65 -0.93
CA ALA A 51 -21.59 2.70 0.19
C ALA A 51 -20.45 2.97 1.21
N TRP A 52 -19.42 3.69 0.78
CA TRP A 52 -18.15 3.90 1.49
C TRP A 52 -17.94 5.35 1.94
N ALA A 53 -17.26 5.52 3.08
CA ALA A 53 -16.80 6.81 3.57
C ALA A 53 -15.30 6.75 3.94
N PRO A 54 -14.53 7.81 3.65
CA PRO A 54 -13.14 7.94 4.05
C PRO A 54 -13.01 8.37 5.52
N TYR A 55 -12.09 7.74 6.23
CA TYR A 55 -11.77 8.00 7.63
C TYR A 55 -10.28 8.26 7.81
N ILE A 56 -9.97 9.07 8.83
CA ILE A 56 -8.61 9.31 9.29
C ILE A 56 -8.47 8.82 10.73
N LEU A 57 -7.37 8.14 11.02
CA LEU A 57 -6.98 7.71 12.35
C LEU A 57 -5.57 8.21 12.66
N VAL A 58 -5.41 8.85 13.81
CA VAL A 58 -4.10 9.32 14.28
C VAL A 58 -3.68 8.45 15.46
N CYS A 59 -2.70 7.58 15.23
CA CYS A 59 -2.13 6.71 16.24
C CYS A 59 -0.81 7.31 16.77
N PRO A 60 -0.64 7.52 18.08
CA PRO A 60 0.68 7.78 18.65
C PRO A 60 1.58 6.55 18.48
N VAL A 61 2.84 6.77 18.15
CA VAL A 61 3.82 5.70 17.86
C VAL A 61 5.13 5.96 18.59
N VAL A 62 5.88 4.89 18.85
CA VAL A 62 7.22 4.96 19.45
C VAL A 62 8.16 5.67 18.48
N LYS A 63 9.23 6.29 18.98
CA LYS A 63 10.30 6.86 18.14
C LYS A 63 10.97 5.72 17.36
N ASP A 64 10.97 5.82 16.02
CA ASP A 64 11.46 4.79 15.09
C ASP A 64 10.85 3.40 15.35
N PRO A 65 9.54 3.21 15.07
CA PRO A 65 8.93 1.89 15.20
C PRO A 65 9.62 0.90 14.27
N LYS A 66 9.62 -0.39 14.64
CA LYS A 66 9.94 -1.52 13.75
C LYS A 66 8.68 -2.21 13.26
N ASN A 67 7.71 -2.43 14.15
CA ASN A 67 6.43 -3.02 13.81
C ASN A 67 5.30 -2.08 14.21
N PHE A 68 4.29 -1.97 13.33
CA PHE A 68 3.05 -1.28 13.61
C PHE A 68 1.90 -2.21 13.24
N ALA A 69 0.93 -2.36 14.12
CA ALA A 69 -0.25 -3.18 13.91
C ALA A 69 -1.49 -2.46 14.41
N ILE A 70 -2.64 -2.78 13.81
CA ILE A 70 -3.92 -2.34 14.30
C ILE A 70 -4.85 -3.52 14.59
N SER A 71 -5.71 -3.35 15.58
CA SER A 71 -6.72 -4.34 15.94
C SER A 71 -8.03 -3.65 16.31
N ASP A 72 -9.14 -4.36 16.07
CA ASP A 72 -10.44 -3.99 16.61
C ASP A 72 -10.55 -4.49 18.07
N LEU A 73 -11.18 -3.70 18.94
CA LEU A 73 -11.42 -4.05 20.34
C LEU A 73 -12.23 -5.34 20.51
N SER A 74 -13.07 -5.65 19.52
CA SER A 74 -13.89 -6.87 19.48
C SER A 74 -13.07 -8.14 19.17
N TYR A 75 -11.94 -7.98 18.46
CA TYR A 75 -11.11 -9.05 17.92
C TYR A 75 -9.65 -8.90 18.38
N PHE A 76 -9.44 -8.91 19.70
CA PHE A 76 -8.10 -8.80 20.31
C PHE A 76 -7.08 -9.84 19.79
N SER A 77 -7.52 -10.94 19.17
CA SER A 77 -6.65 -11.97 18.60
C SER A 77 -6.19 -11.71 17.16
N ASN A 78 -6.81 -10.76 16.45
CA ASN A 78 -6.58 -10.54 15.01
C ASN A 78 -5.87 -9.19 14.82
N GLU A 79 -4.61 -9.12 15.25
CA GLU A 79 -3.74 -7.98 14.94
C GLU A 79 -3.39 -8.00 13.46
N VAL A 80 -3.70 -6.92 12.74
CA VAL A 80 -3.28 -6.74 11.34
C VAL A 80 -2.03 -5.90 11.33
N ALA A 81 -0.92 -6.54 10.94
CA ALA A 81 0.35 -5.86 10.75
C ALA A 81 0.28 -4.92 9.54
N MET A 82 0.64 -3.67 9.76
CA MET A 82 0.64 -2.62 8.77
C MET A 82 2.06 -2.46 8.22
N PRO A 83 2.32 -2.77 6.94
CA PRO A 83 3.58 -2.45 6.31
C PRO A 83 3.66 -0.93 6.18
N TYR A 84 4.73 -0.35 6.72
CA TYR A 84 5.06 1.06 6.50
C TYR A 84 6.50 1.13 6.01
N ARG A 85 6.81 2.18 5.25
CA ARG A 85 8.11 2.36 4.61
C ARG A 85 8.67 3.72 5.02
N LYS A 86 9.98 3.81 5.10
CA LYS A 86 10.65 5.10 5.30
C LYS A 86 10.62 5.88 3.99
N ALA A 87 10.43 7.19 4.09
CA ALA A 87 10.57 8.08 2.96
C ALA A 87 12.00 7.99 2.40
N VAL A 88 12.11 8.08 1.08
CA VAL A 88 13.39 8.03 0.38
C VAL A 88 14.02 9.42 0.40
N THR A 89 15.29 9.48 0.76
CA THR A 89 16.05 10.74 0.86
C THR A 89 16.80 11.08 -0.42
N GLU A 90 16.95 10.12 -1.33
CA GLU A 90 17.59 10.32 -2.63
C GLU A 90 16.70 11.17 -3.55
N ASN A 91 17.33 12.08 -4.30
CA ASN A 91 16.64 12.91 -5.28
C ASN A 91 16.68 12.22 -6.65
N PHE A 92 15.50 11.91 -7.20
CA PHE A 92 15.35 11.30 -8.53
C PHE A 92 14.88 12.28 -9.61
N GLY A 93 14.78 13.58 -9.30
CA GLY A 93 14.21 14.58 -10.20
C GLY A 93 12.71 14.38 -10.40
N ILE A 94 12.33 13.67 -11.46
CA ILE A 94 10.93 13.34 -11.77
C ILE A 94 10.66 11.88 -11.41
N VAL A 95 9.66 11.66 -10.57
CA VAL A 95 9.15 10.34 -10.21
C VAL A 95 7.78 10.14 -10.84
N ALA A 96 7.62 9.09 -11.65
CA ALA A 96 6.34 8.67 -12.17
C ALA A 96 5.76 7.53 -11.33
N CYS A 97 4.55 7.72 -10.82
CA CYS A 97 3.84 6.75 -10.02
C CYS A 97 2.63 6.25 -10.82
N PHE A 98 2.51 4.95 -11.00
CA PHE A 98 1.39 4.36 -11.74
C PHE A 98 0.34 3.82 -10.77
N SER A 99 -0.94 3.85 -11.15
CA SER A 99 -1.99 3.23 -10.35
C SER A 99 -1.74 1.72 -10.18
N PRO A 100 -2.25 1.07 -9.12
CA PRO A 100 -2.22 -0.37 -8.99
C PRO A 100 -2.95 -1.01 -10.18
N LEU A 101 -2.29 -1.92 -10.88
CA LEU A 101 -2.86 -2.60 -12.05
C LEU A 101 -2.79 -4.13 -11.87
N PHE A 102 -3.74 -4.81 -12.54
CA PHE A 102 -3.69 -6.25 -12.74
C PHE A 102 -2.71 -6.55 -13.87
N TYR A 103 -1.45 -6.80 -13.52
CA TYR A 103 -0.40 -7.13 -14.49
C TYR A 103 -0.54 -8.55 -15.05
N PHE A 104 -1.57 -9.30 -14.65
CA PHE A 104 -1.98 -10.53 -15.31
C PHE A 104 -2.24 -10.33 -16.83
N GLU A 105 -2.95 -9.27 -17.22
CA GLU A 105 -3.25 -8.95 -18.62
C GLU A 105 -2.40 -7.81 -19.18
N ARG A 106 -1.89 -6.91 -18.30
CA ARG A 106 -1.27 -5.65 -18.71
C ARG A 106 0.26 -5.62 -18.59
N TRP A 107 0.92 -6.74 -18.27
CA TRP A 107 2.39 -6.77 -18.16
C TRP A 107 3.09 -6.37 -19.48
N GLN A 108 2.47 -6.65 -20.62
CA GLN A 108 3.00 -6.27 -21.94
C GLN A 108 3.06 -4.75 -22.14
N VAL A 109 2.19 -3.97 -21.48
CA VAL A 109 2.17 -2.51 -21.57
C VAL A 109 3.19 -1.87 -20.62
N MET A 110 3.54 -2.58 -19.55
CA MET A 110 4.49 -2.08 -18.56
C MET A 110 5.89 -1.89 -19.13
N LEU A 111 6.40 -2.85 -19.92
CA LEU A 111 7.76 -2.76 -20.48
C LEU A 111 7.92 -1.60 -21.49
N PRO A 112 7.01 -1.41 -22.47
CA PRO A 112 7.04 -0.23 -23.33
C PRO A 112 6.88 1.07 -22.55
N SER A 113 6.00 1.12 -21.54
CA SER A 113 5.85 2.30 -20.69
C SER A 113 7.17 2.64 -20.00
N LEU A 114 7.83 1.63 -19.43
CA LEU A 114 9.13 1.77 -18.79
C LEU A 114 10.15 2.46 -19.71
N GLU A 115 10.32 1.94 -20.93
CA GLU A 115 11.26 2.49 -21.90
C GLU A 115 10.89 3.90 -22.37
N ILE A 116 9.61 4.12 -22.68
CA ILE A 116 9.11 5.43 -23.13
C ILE A 116 9.38 6.49 -22.05
N TYR A 117 8.99 6.24 -20.80
CA TYR A 117 9.18 7.19 -19.72
C TYR A 117 10.66 7.40 -19.39
N ARG A 118 11.50 6.37 -19.52
CA ARG A 118 12.95 6.49 -19.38
C ARG A 118 13.53 7.40 -20.47
N GLN A 119 13.06 7.27 -21.71
CA GLN A 119 13.48 8.12 -22.82
C GLN A 119 13.06 9.59 -22.61
N PHE A 120 11.93 9.83 -21.94
CA PHE A 120 11.49 11.17 -21.52
C PHE A 120 12.24 11.74 -20.30
N GLY A 121 13.24 11.04 -19.78
CA GLY A 121 14.08 11.53 -18.69
C GLY A 121 13.45 11.38 -17.30
N ILE A 122 12.46 10.49 -17.14
CA ILE A 122 11.93 10.16 -15.81
C ILE A 122 12.99 9.37 -15.04
N GLY A 123 13.39 9.89 -13.88
CA GLY A 123 14.47 9.31 -13.08
C GLY A 123 14.06 8.07 -12.30
N ARG A 124 12.80 7.99 -11.85
CA ARG A 124 12.25 6.83 -11.15
C ARG A 124 10.82 6.55 -11.54
N GLN A 125 10.50 5.29 -11.79
CA GLN A 125 9.15 4.81 -12.07
C GLN A 125 8.69 3.82 -11.00
N VAL A 126 7.48 3.98 -10.48
CA VAL A 126 6.94 3.16 -9.39
C VAL A 126 5.69 2.44 -9.86
N TYR A 127 5.77 1.11 -9.87
CA TYR A 127 4.67 0.23 -10.28
C TYR A 127 4.12 -0.52 -9.06
N TYR A 128 2.83 -0.34 -8.78
CA TYR A 128 2.13 -1.05 -7.72
C TYR A 128 1.44 -2.31 -8.25
N LEU A 129 1.82 -3.49 -7.72
CA LEU A 129 1.26 -4.78 -8.09
C LEU A 129 0.05 -5.10 -7.20
N GLN A 130 -1.14 -5.16 -7.81
CA GLN A 130 -2.32 -5.69 -7.14
C GLN A 130 -2.45 -7.20 -7.34
N SER A 131 -2.26 -7.67 -8.57
CA SER A 131 -2.24 -9.09 -8.90
C SER A 131 -1.47 -9.33 -10.20
N ILE A 132 -0.81 -10.47 -10.26
CA ILE A 132 0.08 -10.88 -11.34
C ILE A 132 0.12 -12.40 -11.40
N ARG A 133 0.15 -12.95 -12.61
CA ARG A 133 0.29 -14.38 -12.85
C ARG A 133 1.62 -14.85 -12.29
N LYS A 134 1.66 -15.99 -11.59
CA LYS A 134 2.88 -16.49 -10.94
C LYS A 134 4.03 -16.60 -11.93
N GLU A 135 3.77 -17.10 -13.13
CA GLU A 135 4.76 -17.25 -14.19
C GLU A 135 5.32 -15.89 -14.59
N VAL A 136 4.45 -14.88 -14.78
CA VAL A 136 4.86 -13.53 -15.16
C VAL A 136 5.60 -12.84 -14.02
N TYR A 137 5.20 -13.08 -12.76
CA TYR A 137 5.92 -12.60 -11.59
C TYR A 137 7.32 -13.21 -11.50
N ASP A 138 7.43 -14.52 -11.69
CA ASP A 138 8.70 -15.24 -11.68
C ASP A 138 9.59 -14.77 -12.85
N LEU A 139 9.04 -14.36 -13.99
CA LEU A 139 9.81 -13.75 -15.08
C LEU A 139 10.28 -12.31 -14.77
N LEU A 140 9.51 -11.55 -14.02
CA LEU A 140 9.78 -10.12 -13.84
C LEU A 140 10.53 -9.79 -12.54
N MET A 141 10.30 -10.54 -11.46
CA MET A 141 10.59 -10.11 -10.09
C MET A 141 11.66 -10.93 -9.34
N VAL A 142 12.36 -11.87 -10.00
CA VAL A 142 13.17 -12.90 -9.33
C VAL A 142 13.94 -12.39 -8.10
N ASN A 143 13.43 -12.78 -6.95
CA ASN A 143 14.15 -12.90 -5.69
C ASN A 143 13.84 -14.30 -5.15
N VAL A 144 14.26 -15.33 -5.91
CA VAL A 144 14.21 -16.70 -5.42
C VAL A 144 15.65 -17.12 -5.13
N ALA A 145 16.02 -17.08 -3.85
CA ALA A 145 17.26 -17.65 -3.34
C ALA A 145 17.42 -19.17 -3.61
N TYR A 146 16.41 -19.80 -4.23
CA TYR A 146 16.28 -21.24 -4.45
C TYR A 146 16.18 -21.70 -5.90
N VAL A 147 16.17 -20.82 -6.91
CA VAL A 147 16.12 -21.25 -8.34
C VAL A 147 17.48 -21.00 -8.97
N LYS A 148 18.40 -21.93 -8.70
CA LYS A 148 19.80 -21.85 -9.18
C LYS A 148 19.97 -22.38 -10.61
N CYS A 149 18.97 -23.06 -11.16
CA CYS A 149 19.02 -23.67 -12.49
C CYS A 149 17.62 -23.67 -13.11
N LEU A 150 17.15 -22.59 -13.74
CA LEU A 150 16.27 -22.65 -14.91
C LEU A 150 16.05 -21.23 -15.48
N GLN A 151 16.66 -21.01 -16.66
CA GLN A 151 16.34 -20.00 -17.69
C GLN A 151 16.69 -18.50 -17.46
N PRO A 152 17.20 -17.81 -18.51
CA PRO A 152 17.63 -16.39 -18.49
C PRO A 152 16.48 -15.36 -18.45
N PHE A 153 15.27 -15.79 -18.09
CA PHE A 153 14.05 -15.03 -18.39
C PHE A 153 13.54 -14.18 -17.21
N GLY A 154 14.09 -14.39 -16.00
CA GLY A 154 13.74 -13.76 -14.73
C GLY A 154 14.35 -12.38 -14.40
N MET A 155 14.90 -11.65 -15.39
CA MET A 155 15.92 -10.62 -15.13
C MET A 155 15.51 -9.18 -15.43
N ILE A 156 14.38 -8.96 -16.11
CA ILE A 156 14.14 -7.68 -16.79
C ILE A 156 13.95 -6.54 -15.77
N LEU A 157 12.95 -6.62 -14.89
CA LEU A 157 12.74 -5.52 -13.93
C LEU A 157 13.78 -5.50 -12.82
N GLN A 158 14.39 -6.65 -12.50
CA GLN A 158 15.52 -6.65 -11.57
C GLN A 158 16.72 -5.88 -12.13
N ALA A 159 16.99 -5.98 -13.44
CA ALA A 159 18.01 -5.18 -14.10
C ALA A 159 17.68 -3.68 -14.01
N TYR A 160 16.44 -3.27 -14.29
CA TYR A 160 16.03 -1.88 -14.13
C TYR A 160 16.07 -1.40 -12.67
N LYS A 161 15.71 -2.26 -11.73
CA LYS A 161 15.82 -1.98 -10.29
C LYS A 161 17.26 -1.77 -9.86
N ARG A 162 18.21 -2.57 -10.40
CA ARG A 162 19.66 -2.36 -10.17
C ARG A 162 20.15 -1.04 -10.75
N THR A 163 19.58 -0.58 -11.86
CA THR A 163 19.89 0.76 -12.39
C THR A 163 19.25 1.91 -11.60
N GLY A 164 18.38 1.60 -10.63
CA GLY A 164 17.63 2.61 -9.88
C GLY A 164 16.52 3.29 -10.69
N ALA A 165 16.17 2.78 -11.88
CA ALA A 165 15.15 3.40 -12.73
C ALA A 165 13.72 2.99 -12.32
N VAL A 166 13.56 1.84 -11.69
CA VAL A 166 12.23 1.26 -11.39
C VAL A 166 12.18 0.73 -9.96
N ASP A 167 11.07 1.02 -9.29
CA ASP A 167 10.64 0.35 -8.07
C ASP A 167 9.31 -0.37 -8.31
N ILE A 168 9.23 -1.61 -7.82
CA ILE A 168 7.99 -2.38 -7.82
C ILE A 168 7.59 -2.66 -6.39
N GLU A 169 6.32 -2.42 -6.12
CA GLU A 169 5.74 -2.50 -4.79
C GLU A 169 4.50 -3.37 -4.81
N THR A 170 4.35 -4.26 -3.84
CA THR A 170 3.10 -4.97 -3.64
C THR A 170 2.06 -4.04 -3.03
N TRP A 171 0.84 -4.07 -3.58
CA TRP A 171 -0.31 -3.33 -3.07
C TRP A 171 -1.15 -4.27 -2.22
N ALA A 172 -0.85 -4.29 -0.91
CA ALA A 172 -1.51 -5.19 0.02
C ALA A 172 -2.94 -4.70 0.34
N ASN A 173 -3.90 -5.62 0.30
CA ASN A 173 -5.20 -5.42 0.92
C ASN A 173 -5.12 -5.83 2.40
N MET A 174 -5.99 -5.24 3.21
CA MET A 174 -6.13 -5.63 4.62
C MET A 174 -7.60 -5.80 4.93
N GLU A 175 -7.90 -6.93 5.54
CA GLU A 175 -9.23 -7.25 6.02
C GLU A 175 -9.22 -7.09 7.54
N LEU A 176 -10.05 -6.15 8.02
CA LEU A 176 -10.19 -5.85 9.44
C LEU A 176 -11.67 -5.96 9.82
N GLY A 177 -11.97 -6.91 10.71
CA GLY A 177 -13.33 -7.28 11.06
C GLY A 177 -13.90 -8.38 10.16
N GLY A 178 -15.14 -8.81 10.44
CA GLY A 178 -15.86 -9.75 9.59
C GLY A 178 -16.58 -9.05 8.43
N THR A 179 -16.72 -9.74 7.30
CA THR A 179 -17.63 -9.33 6.23
C THR A 179 -19.07 -9.43 6.71
N TYR A 180 -19.83 -8.34 6.63
CA TYR A 180 -21.26 -8.37 6.97
C TYR A 180 -22.05 -8.94 5.76
N GLU A 181 -23.13 -9.68 6.01
CA GLU A 181 -24.02 -10.10 4.91
C GLU A 181 -24.66 -8.87 4.25
N GLY A 182 -24.60 -8.80 2.91
CA GLY A 182 -25.07 -7.64 2.13
C GLY A 182 -24.10 -6.46 2.09
N SER A 183 -22.90 -6.62 2.64
CA SER A 183 -21.84 -5.61 2.59
C SER A 183 -21.13 -5.70 1.24
N GLU A 184 -21.13 -4.61 0.46
CA GLU A 184 -20.36 -4.53 -0.78
C GLU A 184 -18.85 -4.71 -0.47
N ASP A 185 -18.06 -5.24 -1.40
CA ASP A 185 -16.59 -5.27 -1.26
C ASP A 185 -16.03 -3.93 -1.74
N PRO A 186 -15.33 -3.14 -0.91
CA PRO A 186 -14.79 -1.86 -1.37
C PRO A 186 -13.76 -2.06 -2.49
N ASN A 187 -13.17 -3.25 -2.63
CA ASN A 187 -12.22 -3.58 -3.68
C ASN A 187 -12.88 -4.02 -4.99
N SER A 188 -14.17 -4.34 -5.00
CA SER A 188 -14.89 -4.66 -6.23
C SER A 188 -15.18 -3.40 -7.07
N GLU A 189 -15.27 -2.24 -6.40
CA GLU A 189 -15.57 -0.95 -7.02
C GLU A 189 -14.33 -0.33 -7.72
N LEU A 190 -14.53 0.12 -8.97
CA LEU A 190 -13.46 0.60 -9.87
C LEU A 190 -12.72 1.85 -9.37
N GLU A 191 -13.44 2.80 -8.77
CA GLU A 191 -12.89 4.04 -8.17
C GLU A 191 -12.06 3.75 -6.91
N TRP A 192 -12.36 2.65 -6.22
CA TRP A 192 -11.77 2.29 -4.93
C TRP A 192 -10.67 1.23 -5.02
N ARG A 193 -10.22 0.89 -6.24
CA ARG A 193 -8.92 0.24 -6.52
C ARG A 193 -7.70 1.09 -6.11
N ASN A 194 -7.96 2.15 -5.34
CA ASN A 194 -7.06 2.90 -4.50
C ASN A 194 -5.96 3.64 -5.27
N GLN A 195 -6.28 4.11 -6.48
CA GLN A 195 -5.35 4.89 -7.31
C GLN A 195 -4.91 6.15 -6.57
N ALA A 196 -5.84 6.85 -5.92
CA ALA A 196 -5.54 8.04 -5.12
C ALA A 196 -4.57 7.73 -3.97
N ALA A 197 -4.73 6.61 -3.25
CA ALA A 197 -3.77 6.27 -2.21
C ALA A 197 -2.43 5.80 -2.77
N ALA A 198 -2.37 5.13 -3.92
CA ALA A 198 -1.10 4.77 -4.56
C ALA A 198 -0.31 6.01 -5.00
N HIS A 199 -0.99 7.01 -5.60
CA HIS A 199 -0.36 8.28 -5.92
C HIS A 199 0.04 9.07 -4.67
N THR A 200 -0.78 9.04 -3.62
CA THR A 200 -0.46 9.70 -2.34
C THR A 200 0.70 9.01 -1.63
N ASP A 201 0.74 7.68 -1.59
CA ASP A 201 1.83 6.89 -1.03
C ASP A 201 3.14 7.20 -1.75
N CYS A 202 3.13 7.17 -3.08
CA CYS A 202 4.28 7.52 -3.89
C CYS A 202 4.74 8.96 -3.63
N TYR A 203 3.80 9.92 -3.59
CA TYR A 203 4.12 11.30 -3.25
C TYR A 203 4.78 11.39 -1.86
N LEU A 204 4.22 10.76 -0.83
CA LEU A 204 4.77 10.79 0.52
C LEU A 204 6.14 10.10 0.60
N LYS A 205 6.36 9.06 -0.19
CA LYS A 205 7.62 8.30 -0.23
C LYS A 205 8.76 9.07 -0.89
N TYR A 206 8.50 9.73 -2.01
CA TYR A 206 9.53 10.42 -2.81
C TYR A 206 9.51 11.95 -2.67
N ARG A 207 8.65 12.51 -1.81
CA ARG A 207 8.66 13.93 -1.49
C ARG A 207 10.01 14.30 -0.86
N VAL A 208 10.81 14.99 -1.64
CA VAL A 208 12.06 15.61 -1.20
C VAL A 208 11.72 16.62 -0.10
N ARG A 209 12.41 16.53 1.04
CA ARG A 209 12.32 17.49 2.15
C ARG A 209 13.31 18.64 1.95
#